data_AF-A0A0R3S752-F1
#
_entry.id   AF-A0A0R3S752-F1
#
_cell.length_a   1.000
_cell.length_b   1.000
_cell.length_c   1.000
_cell.angle_alpha   90.00
_cell.angle_beta   90.00
_cell.angle_gamma   90.00
#
_symmetry.space_group_name_H-M   'P 1'
#
loop_
_entity.id
_entity.type
_entity.pdbx_description
1 polymer ?
#
loop_
_entity_poly.entity_id
_entity_poly.type
_entity_poly.pdbx_seq_one_letter_code
_entity_poly.pdbx_strand_id
1 'polypeptide(L)'
;MAEVAVGGILTGCVGCTVTIEVLTKNNPECMNLLTCSTFIFVSLIGLFKQSHYFKRLPRSKVPLLRGYARTVLIFFVVNVSNNLALRYNISIPLFIIFRSGTLLANVLLVFVSGGIMLFMLADQFSKHPAVEKDVKSVQLSSVLHSSPGIFLMLFAALLSAYLGIYQEDLCCAYGDCSHEAVFFIHILSLPGFLFFYNDIRQAIIYFNSSDSLFIFGLRFPIPSLWFYMILNCISQWICITNVHKLVSVTTSLNVAMVLTLRKFLSMILSIVLFKNSFTVIHCVGYLFVLLGTIAFTSCDFKFKFTQKKNV
;
A
#
# COMPACT_ATOMS: atom_id res chain seq x y z
N MET A 1 12.80 15.07 -9.07
CA MET A 1 12.83 14.05 -7.98
C MET A 1 11.54 13.24 -7.90
N ALA A 2 10.36 13.88 -7.83
CA ALA A 2 9.07 13.16 -7.77
C ALA A 2 8.81 12.26 -9.00
N GLU A 3 9.12 12.73 -10.22
CA GLU A 3 8.94 11.95 -11.46
C GLU A 3 9.75 10.65 -11.48
N VAL A 4 11.01 10.71 -11.03
CA VAL A 4 11.89 9.53 -10.91
C VAL A 4 11.31 8.53 -9.90
N ALA A 5 10.77 9.02 -8.78
CA ALA A 5 10.11 8.17 -7.79
C ALA A 5 8.84 7.53 -8.37
N VAL A 6 8.01 8.28 -9.11
CA VAL A 6 6.83 7.73 -9.79
C VAL A 6 7.23 6.64 -10.80
N GLY A 7 8.24 6.89 -11.65
CA GLY A 7 8.75 5.89 -12.58
C GLY A 7 9.26 4.63 -11.86
N GLY A 8 9.98 4.79 -10.75
CA GLY A 8 10.45 3.69 -9.91
C GLY A 8 9.32 2.88 -9.26
N ILE A 9 8.24 3.55 -8.83
CA ILE A 9 7.03 2.87 -8.33
C ILE A 9 6.42 2.05 -9.46
N LEU A 10 6.12 2.64 -10.61
CA LEU A 10 5.41 1.93 -11.68
C LEU A 10 6.23 0.72 -12.16
N THR A 11 7.53 0.89 -12.41
CA THR A 11 8.42 -0.20 -12.85
C THR A 11 8.56 -1.31 -11.81
N GLY A 12 8.91 -0.97 -10.57
CA GLY A 12 9.12 -1.97 -9.51
C GLY A 12 7.83 -2.75 -9.21
N CYS A 13 6.69 -2.07 -9.16
CA CYS A 13 5.46 -2.76 -8.81
C CYS A 13 4.86 -3.57 -9.97
N VAL A 14 5.11 -3.18 -11.23
CA VAL A 14 4.82 -4.01 -12.41
C VAL A 14 5.63 -5.32 -12.34
N GLY A 15 6.94 -5.24 -12.10
CA GLY A 15 7.78 -6.43 -11.92
C GLY A 15 7.33 -7.33 -10.76
N CYS A 16 6.91 -6.72 -9.65
CA CYS A 16 6.33 -7.44 -8.52
C CYS A 16 5.05 -8.20 -8.90
N THR A 17 4.16 -7.57 -9.70
CA THR A 17 2.90 -8.20 -10.12
C THR A 17 3.15 -9.43 -10.98
N VAL A 18 4.05 -9.33 -11.95
CA VAL A 18 4.41 -10.45 -12.83
C VAL A 18 4.96 -11.62 -12.03
N THR A 19 5.86 -11.34 -11.09
CA THR A 19 6.48 -12.38 -10.24
C THR A 19 5.48 -12.98 -9.24
N ILE A 20 4.60 -12.18 -8.64
CA ILE A 20 3.51 -12.68 -7.78
C ILE A 20 2.59 -13.61 -8.54
N GLU A 21 2.16 -13.26 -9.76
CA GLU A 21 1.26 -14.10 -10.55
C GLU A 21 1.92 -15.45 -10.88
N VAL A 22 3.20 -15.47 -11.25
CA VAL A 22 3.95 -16.71 -11.46
C VAL A 22 4.03 -17.55 -10.18
N LEU A 23 4.33 -16.93 -9.04
CA LEU A 23 4.46 -17.63 -7.76
C LEU A 23 3.11 -18.17 -7.26
N THR A 24 2.05 -17.38 -7.33
CA THR A 24 0.70 -17.75 -6.85
C THR A 24 0.04 -18.81 -7.73
N LYS A 25 0.34 -18.86 -9.04
CA LYS A 25 -0.09 -19.96 -9.91
C LYS A 25 0.52 -21.31 -9.49
N ASN A 26 1.73 -21.31 -8.95
CA ASN A 26 2.40 -22.52 -8.49
C ASN A 26 2.03 -22.89 -7.04
N ASN A 27 1.90 -21.89 -6.16
CA ASN A 27 1.46 -22.09 -4.78
C ASN A 27 0.74 -20.83 -4.27
N PRO A 28 -0.61 -20.84 -4.14
CA PRO A 28 -1.36 -19.68 -3.67
C PRO A 28 -1.08 -19.32 -2.20
N GLU A 29 -0.60 -20.26 -1.38
CA GLU A 29 -0.36 -20.08 0.05
C GLU A 29 1.00 -19.41 0.35
N CYS A 30 1.83 -19.14 -0.67
CA CYS A 30 3.18 -18.60 -0.48
C CYS A 30 3.26 -17.09 -0.15
N MET A 31 2.13 -16.37 -0.06
CA MET A 31 2.12 -14.91 0.15
C MET A 31 2.72 -14.46 1.48
N ASN A 32 2.56 -15.24 2.55
CA ASN A 32 3.17 -14.93 3.84
C ASN A 32 4.70 -15.06 3.78
N LEU A 33 5.21 -16.09 3.10
CA LEU A 33 6.64 -16.25 2.82
C LEU A 33 7.17 -15.09 1.97
N LEU A 34 6.47 -14.73 0.90
CA LEU A 34 6.89 -13.65 -0.01
C LEU A 34 6.99 -12.30 0.71
N THR A 35 6.01 -11.99 1.54
CA THR A 35 5.98 -10.75 2.33
C THR A 35 7.09 -10.77 3.38
N CYS A 36 7.28 -11.88 4.10
CA CYS A 36 8.37 -12.03 5.07
C CYS A 36 9.73 -11.86 4.41
N SER A 37 9.99 -12.56 3.30
CA SER A 37 11.24 -12.46 2.52
C SER A 37 11.49 -11.05 2.02
N THR A 38 10.46 -10.35 1.54
CA THR A 38 10.56 -8.93 1.17
C THR A 38 10.99 -8.08 2.35
N PHE A 39 10.34 -8.24 3.51
CA PHE A 39 10.64 -7.43 4.69
C PHE A 39 12.06 -7.69 5.19
N ILE A 40 12.53 -8.93 5.16
CA ILE A 40 13.92 -9.29 5.46
C ILE A 40 14.85 -8.60 4.46
N PHE A 41 14.60 -8.73 3.16
CA PHE A 41 15.43 -8.16 2.10
C PHE A 41 15.53 -6.63 2.19
N VAL A 42 14.41 -5.94 2.36
CA VAL A 42 14.34 -4.48 2.52
C VAL A 42 15.06 -4.05 3.80
N SER A 43 14.87 -4.78 4.91
CA SER A 43 15.55 -4.48 6.18
C SER A 43 17.06 -4.66 6.09
N LEU A 44 17.53 -5.70 5.39
CA LEU A 44 18.96 -5.93 5.16
C LEU A 44 19.57 -4.78 4.34
N ILE A 45 18.99 -4.42 3.20
CA ILE A 45 19.49 -3.29 2.40
C ILE A 45 19.41 -1.98 3.18
N GLY A 46 18.32 -1.77 3.92
CA GLY A 46 18.14 -0.63 4.82
C GLY A 46 19.24 -0.56 5.88
N LEU A 47 19.61 -1.71 6.48
CA LEU A 47 20.70 -1.81 7.44
C LEU A 47 22.04 -1.45 6.81
N PHE A 48 22.37 -1.99 5.63
CA PHE A 48 23.61 -1.66 4.92
C PHE A 48 23.75 -0.15 4.68
N LYS A 49 22.67 0.51 4.25
CA LYS A 49 22.66 1.95 3.97
C LYS A 49 22.67 2.80 5.24
N GLN A 50 21.79 2.50 6.19
CA GLN A 50 21.60 3.30 7.41
C GLN A 50 22.77 3.11 8.40
N SER A 51 23.41 1.95 8.39
CA SER A 51 24.56 1.65 9.23
C SER A 51 25.91 2.07 8.62
N HIS A 52 25.90 2.67 7.42
CA HIS A 52 27.10 3.01 6.65
C HIS A 52 28.06 1.80 6.57
N TYR A 53 27.56 0.67 6.06
CA TYR A 53 28.30 -0.61 6.00
C TYR A 53 28.72 -1.12 7.39
N PHE A 54 27.77 -1.23 8.32
CA PHE A 54 27.99 -1.73 9.70
C PHE A 54 28.92 -0.87 10.59
N LYS A 55 29.30 0.33 10.13
CA LYS A 55 30.22 1.21 10.87
C LYS A 55 29.54 1.99 12.00
N ARG A 56 28.22 2.18 11.95
CA ARG A 56 27.46 2.95 12.97
C ARG A 56 26.08 2.35 13.22
N LEU A 57 25.59 2.48 14.46
CA LEU A 57 24.20 2.15 14.77
C LEU A 57 23.25 3.05 13.99
N PRO A 58 22.17 2.49 13.39
CA PRO A 58 21.14 3.27 12.71
C PRO A 58 20.58 4.35 13.63
N ARG A 59 20.86 5.63 13.32
CA ARG A 59 20.32 6.75 14.08
C ARG A 59 18.92 7.08 13.57
N SER A 60 17.98 7.26 14.49
CA SER A 60 16.59 7.62 14.20
C SER A 60 16.36 9.08 14.57
N LYS A 61 15.94 9.91 13.61
CA LYS A 61 15.46 11.27 13.88
C LYS A 61 14.05 11.23 14.45
N VAL A 62 13.24 10.29 13.97
CA VAL A 62 11.87 10.06 14.46
C VAL A 62 11.94 9.19 15.71
N PRO A 63 11.15 9.48 16.77
CA PRO A 63 11.09 8.61 17.95
C PRO A 63 10.55 7.22 17.58
N LEU A 64 11.35 6.16 17.78
CA LEU A 64 11.07 4.79 17.34
C LEU A 64 9.70 4.25 17.81
N LEU A 65 9.44 4.33 19.12
CA LEU A 65 8.22 3.81 19.75
C LEU A 65 6.97 4.66 19.44
N ARG A 66 7.10 5.98 19.42
CA ARG A 66 5.94 6.87 19.20
C ARG A 66 5.62 7.03 17.71
N GLY A 67 6.64 7.01 16.85
CA GLY A 67 6.56 7.15 15.41
C GLY A 67 6.30 5.81 14.71
N TYR A 68 7.36 5.01 14.53
CA TYR A 68 7.32 3.82 13.68
C TYR A 68 6.53 2.65 14.28
N ALA A 69 6.56 2.43 15.61
CA ALA A 69 5.77 1.34 16.19
C ALA A 69 4.27 1.51 15.95
N ARG A 70 3.77 2.76 15.96
CA ARG A 70 2.38 3.06 15.57
C ARG A 70 2.14 2.71 14.10
N THR A 71 3.04 3.08 13.19
CA THR A 71 2.96 2.73 11.77
C THR A 71 2.89 1.22 11.55
N VAL A 72 3.73 0.45 12.27
CA VAL A 72 3.74 -1.02 12.22
C VAL A 72 2.44 -1.60 12.76
N LEU A 73 1.95 -1.11 13.91
CA LEU A 73 0.69 -1.57 14.50
C LEU A 73 -0.48 -1.39 13.52
N ILE A 74 -0.59 -0.18 12.95
CA ILE A 74 -1.63 0.14 11.97
C ILE A 74 -1.51 -0.77 10.75
N PHE A 75 -0.29 -0.97 10.21
CA PHE A 75 -0.05 -1.87 9.09
C PHE A 75 -0.51 -3.31 9.38
N PHE A 76 -0.20 -3.86 10.55
CA PHE A 76 -0.64 -5.21 10.93
C PHE A 76 -2.16 -5.29 11.09
N VAL A 77 -2.80 -4.32 11.74
CA VAL A 77 -4.26 -4.28 11.89
C VAL A 77 -4.93 -4.22 10.53
N VAL A 78 -4.41 -3.41 9.60
CA VAL A 78 -4.88 -3.35 8.21
C VAL A 78 -4.70 -4.70 7.52
N ASN A 79 -3.53 -5.35 7.67
CA ASN A 79 -3.24 -6.62 7.01
C ASN A 79 -4.14 -7.74 7.52
N VAL A 80 -4.28 -7.87 8.85
CA VAL A 80 -5.18 -8.84 9.50
C VAL A 80 -6.63 -8.59 9.09
N SER A 81 -7.08 -7.34 9.09
CA SER A 81 -8.45 -7.00 8.68
C SER A 81 -8.70 -7.34 7.21
N ASN A 82 -7.77 -7.03 6.30
CA ASN A 82 -7.91 -7.40 4.88
C ASN A 82 -7.94 -8.92 4.69
N ASN A 83 -7.09 -9.66 5.39
CA ASN A 83 -7.01 -11.11 5.27
C ASN A 83 -8.24 -11.80 5.86
N LEU A 84 -8.77 -11.29 6.98
CA LEU A 84 -9.99 -11.80 7.60
C LEU A 84 -11.24 -11.46 6.77
N ALA A 85 -11.28 -10.30 6.11
CA ALA A 85 -12.37 -9.94 5.20
C ALA A 85 -12.54 -10.96 4.06
N LEU A 86 -11.44 -11.45 3.49
CA LEU A 86 -11.45 -12.46 2.43
C LEU A 86 -11.99 -13.81 2.91
N ARG A 87 -11.85 -14.15 4.20
CA ARG A 87 -12.43 -15.37 4.80
C ARG A 87 -13.94 -15.35 4.92
N TYR A 88 -14.57 -14.17 4.82
CA TYR A 88 -16.03 -14.02 4.80
C TYR A 88 -16.63 -14.17 3.38
N ASN A 89 -15.92 -14.84 2.45
CA ASN A 89 -16.36 -15.07 1.07
C ASN A 89 -16.77 -13.80 0.30
N ILE A 90 -16.13 -12.68 0.60
CA ILE A 90 -16.30 -11.46 -0.20
C ILE A 90 -15.69 -11.71 -1.58
N SER A 91 -16.38 -11.29 -2.64
CA SER A 91 -15.84 -11.42 -3.99
C SER A 91 -14.57 -10.57 -4.14
N ILE A 92 -13.53 -11.12 -4.78
CA ILE A 92 -12.27 -10.41 -5.06
C ILE A 92 -12.49 -9.05 -5.77
N PRO A 93 -13.47 -8.90 -6.69
CA PRO A 93 -13.83 -7.59 -7.24
C PRO A 93 -14.32 -6.57 -6.21
N LEU A 94 -15.19 -6.97 -5.26
CA LEU A 94 -15.61 -6.10 -4.15
C LEU A 94 -14.40 -5.69 -3.29
N PHE A 95 -13.47 -6.62 -3.06
CA PHE A 95 -12.24 -6.33 -2.35
C PHE A 95 -11.38 -5.25 -3.03
N ILE A 96 -11.26 -5.34 -4.36
CA ILE A 96 -10.53 -4.36 -5.16
C ILE A 96 -11.21 -2.99 -5.12
N ILE A 97 -12.55 -2.93 -5.19
CA ILE A 97 -13.32 -1.68 -5.15
C ILE A 97 -13.10 -0.95 -3.82
N PHE A 98 -13.32 -1.61 -2.67
CA PHE A 98 -13.14 -0.97 -1.36
C PHE A 98 -11.69 -0.53 -1.13
N ARG A 99 -10.71 -1.32 -1.58
CA ARG A 99 -9.28 -0.97 -1.50
C ARG A 99 -8.89 0.16 -2.47
N SER A 100 -9.65 0.40 -3.53
CA SER A 100 -9.50 1.58 -4.39
C SER A 100 -10.17 2.83 -3.79
N GLY A 101 -11.18 2.62 -2.93
CA GLY A 101 -11.84 3.66 -2.12
C GLY A 101 -10.94 4.32 -1.07
N THR A 102 -9.70 3.86 -0.86
CA THR A 102 -8.71 4.55 0.00
C THR A 102 -8.45 5.98 -0.47
N LEU A 103 -8.61 6.26 -1.77
CA LEU A 103 -8.53 7.61 -2.32
C LEU A 103 -9.66 8.50 -1.82
N LEU A 104 -10.90 8.02 -1.94
CA LEU A 104 -12.08 8.72 -1.42
C LEU A 104 -12.00 8.85 0.10
N ALA A 105 -11.51 7.82 0.80
CA ALA A 105 -11.27 7.87 2.24
C ALA A 105 -10.20 8.90 2.62
N ASN A 106 -9.10 9.05 1.87
CA ASN A 106 -8.11 10.10 2.10
C ASN A 106 -8.74 11.49 1.95
N VAL A 107 -9.48 11.70 0.86
CA VAL A 107 -10.18 12.97 0.62
C VAL A 107 -11.18 13.23 1.74
N LEU A 108 -12.05 12.28 2.05
CA LEU A 108 -13.03 12.39 3.13
C LEU A 108 -12.37 12.61 4.50
N LEU A 109 -11.29 11.92 4.83
CA LEU A 109 -10.58 12.12 6.11
C LEU A 109 -9.93 13.50 6.19
N VAL A 110 -9.42 14.04 5.09
CA VAL A 110 -8.90 15.42 5.01
C VAL A 110 -10.03 16.44 5.12
N PHE A 111 -11.17 16.20 4.46
CA PHE A 111 -12.35 17.07 4.55
C PHE A 111 -13.05 16.97 5.91
N VAL A 112 -13.04 15.80 6.55
CA VAL A 112 -13.60 15.59 7.88
C VAL A 112 -12.64 16.13 8.93
N SER A 113 -11.31 15.98 8.80
CA SER A 113 -10.37 16.60 9.75
C SER A 113 -10.34 18.12 9.61
N GLY A 114 -10.31 18.65 8.39
CA GLY A 114 -10.41 20.08 8.10
C GLY A 114 -11.79 20.65 8.43
N GLY A 115 -12.85 19.89 8.17
CA GLY A 115 -14.23 20.21 8.50
C GLY A 115 -14.50 20.17 9.99
N ILE A 116 -13.95 19.21 10.74
CA ILE A 116 -13.97 19.20 12.21
C ILE A 116 -13.12 20.35 12.76
N MET A 117 -11.98 20.69 12.16
CA MET A 117 -11.18 21.84 12.60
C MET A 117 -11.92 23.17 12.35
N LEU A 118 -12.56 23.33 11.19
CA LEU A 118 -13.38 24.50 10.85
C LEU A 118 -14.68 24.54 11.66
N PHE A 119 -15.31 23.39 11.90
CA PHE A 119 -16.48 23.23 12.75
C PHE A 119 -16.13 23.48 14.22
N MET A 120 -15.02 22.97 14.73
CA MET A 120 -14.53 23.28 16.08
C MET A 120 -14.19 24.77 16.21
N LEU A 121 -13.56 25.38 15.20
CA LEU A 121 -13.33 26.83 15.17
C LEU A 121 -14.63 27.62 15.09
N ALA A 122 -15.64 27.16 14.35
CA ALA A 122 -16.96 27.79 14.25
C ALA A 122 -17.85 27.55 15.49
N ASP A 123 -17.69 26.41 16.16
CA ASP A 123 -18.39 26.00 17.39
C ASP A 123 -17.84 26.75 18.62
N GLN A 124 -16.57 27.19 18.58
CA GLN A 124 -16.06 28.21 19.52
C GLN A 124 -16.78 29.57 19.38
N PHE A 125 -17.43 29.85 18.23
CA PHE A 125 -18.19 31.07 17.99
C PHE A 125 -19.71 30.92 18.14
N SER A 126 -20.26 29.70 18.10
CA SER A 126 -21.71 29.46 18.17
C SER A 126 -22.06 28.51 19.30
N LYS A 127 -22.45 29.07 20.45
CA LYS A 127 -23.15 28.30 21.49
C LYS A 127 -24.59 27.98 21.04
N HIS A 128 -24.98 26.72 21.29
CA HIS A 128 -26.31 26.06 21.29
C HIS A 128 -26.82 25.34 20.02
N PRO A 129 -27.53 24.19 20.19
CA PRO A 129 -27.42 23.05 19.28
C PRO A 129 -28.70 22.78 18.46
N ALA A 130 -28.52 22.11 17.31
CA ALA A 130 -29.58 21.31 16.70
C ALA A 130 -28.95 20.08 16.03
N VAL A 131 -29.41 18.91 16.46
CA VAL A 131 -29.05 17.59 15.93
C VAL A 131 -30.02 17.26 14.81
N GLU A 132 -29.51 17.08 13.58
CA GLU A 132 -30.26 16.48 12.48
C GLU A 132 -29.53 15.20 12.06
N LYS A 133 -30.18 14.04 12.27
CA LYS A 133 -29.65 12.74 11.87
C LYS A 133 -30.04 12.45 10.42
N ASP A 134 -29.06 12.46 9.53
CA ASP A 134 -29.20 12.25 8.09
C ASP A 134 -29.52 10.76 7.75
N VAL A 135 -30.53 10.57 6.90
CA VAL A 135 -31.17 9.32 6.48
C VAL A 135 -30.21 8.36 5.76
N LYS A 136 -29.10 8.85 5.20
CA LYS A 136 -28.04 8.02 4.57
C LYS A 136 -27.27 7.14 5.55
N SER A 137 -27.17 7.56 6.81
CA SER A 137 -26.45 6.82 7.86
C SER A 137 -27.14 5.49 8.21
N VAL A 138 -28.47 5.46 8.12
CA VAL A 138 -29.31 4.30 8.48
C VAL A 138 -29.12 3.14 7.51
N GLN A 139 -29.03 3.42 6.20
CA GLN A 139 -28.87 2.38 5.18
C GLN A 139 -27.43 1.84 5.07
N LEU A 140 -26.42 2.67 5.37
CA LEU A 140 -25.05 2.20 5.48
C LEU A 140 -24.86 1.36 6.75
N SER A 141 -25.47 1.76 7.87
CA SER A 141 -25.39 1.03 9.14
C SER A 141 -26.02 -0.36 9.06
N SER A 142 -27.17 -0.51 8.37
CA SER A 142 -27.85 -1.81 8.22
C SER A 142 -27.09 -2.77 7.31
N VAL A 143 -26.43 -2.28 6.26
CA VAL A 143 -25.58 -3.09 5.37
C VAL A 143 -24.26 -3.48 6.05
N LEU A 144 -23.64 -2.57 6.83
CA LEU A 144 -22.44 -2.86 7.62
C LEU A 144 -22.71 -3.91 8.71
N HIS A 145 -23.89 -3.87 9.35
CA HIS A 145 -24.28 -4.82 10.38
C HIS A 145 -24.65 -6.20 9.80
N SER A 146 -25.03 -6.26 8.52
CA SER A 146 -25.46 -7.49 7.84
C SER A 146 -24.32 -8.26 7.14
N SER A 147 -23.13 -7.67 7.01
CA SER A 147 -21.95 -8.37 6.46
C SER A 147 -20.66 -7.94 7.17
N PRO A 148 -20.17 -8.75 8.15
CA PRO A 148 -18.93 -8.48 8.88
C PRO A 148 -17.72 -8.25 7.97
N GLY A 149 -17.72 -8.89 6.80
CA GLY A 149 -16.69 -8.72 5.78
C GLY A 149 -16.63 -7.31 5.19
N ILE A 150 -17.77 -6.73 4.82
CA ILE A 150 -17.84 -5.36 4.23
C ILE A 150 -17.40 -4.32 5.27
N PHE A 151 -17.78 -4.51 6.53
CA PHE A 151 -17.33 -3.65 7.62
C PHE A 151 -15.81 -3.72 7.80
N LEU A 152 -15.22 -4.92 7.85
CA LEU A 152 -13.78 -5.09 7.99
C LEU A 152 -13.00 -4.44 6.83
N MET A 153 -13.53 -4.54 5.61
CA MET A 153 -12.98 -3.93 4.41
C MET A 153 -12.99 -2.40 4.46
N LEU A 154 -14.11 -1.80 4.86
CA LEU A 154 -14.22 -0.36 5.02
C LEU A 154 -13.30 0.15 6.13
N PHE A 155 -13.25 -0.56 7.26
CA PHE A 155 -12.36 -0.26 8.37
C PHE A 155 -10.88 -0.31 7.94
N ALA A 156 -10.48 -1.37 7.23
CA ALA A 156 -9.12 -1.50 6.71
C ALA A 156 -8.77 -0.39 5.70
N ALA A 157 -9.72 0.03 4.87
CA ALA A 157 -9.52 1.12 3.90
C ALA A 157 -9.33 2.47 4.59
N LEU A 158 -10.14 2.81 5.59
CA LEU A 158 -10.00 4.03 6.40
C LEU A 158 -8.68 4.04 7.16
N LEU A 159 -8.31 2.92 7.76
CA LEU A 159 -7.08 2.80 8.52
C LEU A 159 -5.83 2.86 7.61
N SER A 160 -5.94 2.35 6.38
CA SER A 160 -4.90 2.51 5.33
C SER A 160 -4.74 3.96 4.87
N ALA A 161 -5.86 4.69 4.77
CA ALA A 161 -5.87 6.11 4.44
C ALA A 161 -5.20 6.94 5.55
N TYR A 162 -5.61 6.71 6.80
CA TYR A 162 -4.98 7.31 7.99
C TYR A 162 -3.47 7.02 8.06
N LEU A 163 -3.04 5.80 7.77
CA LEU A 163 -1.62 5.43 7.73
C LEU A 163 -0.82 6.32 6.77
N GLY A 164 -1.38 6.63 5.59
CA GLY A 164 -0.74 7.50 4.59
C GLY A 164 -0.59 8.93 5.08
N ILE A 165 -1.64 9.51 5.69
CA ILE A 165 -1.61 10.86 6.28
C ILE A 165 -0.60 10.91 7.43
N TYR A 166 -0.60 9.91 8.31
CA TYR A 166 0.33 9.84 9.43
C TYR A 166 1.80 9.76 8.97
N GLN A 167 2.08 9.05 7.88
CA GLN A 167 3.42 8.99 7.27
C GLN A 167 3.85 10.33 6.67
N GLU A 168 2.92 11.07 6.06
CA GLU A 168 3.15 12.43 5.58
C GLU A 168 3.48 13.37 6.76
N ASP A 169 2.64 13.39 7.80
CA ASP A 169 2.84 14.22 9.00
C ASP A 169 4.20 13.96 9.68
N LEU A 170 4.61 12.68 9.77
CA LEU A 170 5.92 12.31 10.30
C LEU A 170 7.07 12.90 9.47
N CYS A 171 6.98 12.82 8.14
CA CYS A 171 8.01 13.39 7.27
C CYS A 171 7.97 14.94 7.25
N CYS A 172 6.80 15.57 7.41
CA CYS A 172 6.70 17.02 7.60
C CYS A 172 7.35 17.48 8.91
N ALA A 173 7.15 16.74 10.00
CA ALA A 173 7.68 17.10 11.32
C ALA A 173 9.20 16.86 11.47
N TYR A 174 9.74 15.81 10.83
CA TYR A 174 11.14 15.37 11.04
C TYR A 174 12.03 15.49 9.78
N GLY A 175 11.50 15.98 8.66
CA GLY A 175 12.20 16.12 7.39
C GLY A 175 12.24 14.82 6.57
N ASP A 176 13.19 14.70 5.62
CA ASP A 176 13.28 13.51 4.75
C ASP A 176 13.60 12.25 5.56
N CYS A 177 12.52 11.55 5.92
CA CYS A 177 12.50 10.37 6.75
C CYS A 177 12.49 9.08 5.92
N SER A 178 12.59 9.17 4.57
CA SER A 178 12.36 8.05 3.65
C SER A 178 13.27 6.84 3.90
N HIS A 179 14.59 7.03 3.96
CA HIS A 179 15.55 5.95 4.19
C HIS A 179 15.41 5.30 5.57
N GLU A 180 15.20 6.14 6.59
CA GLU A 180 15.00 5.73 7.97
C GLU A 180 13.70 4.93 8.13
N ALA A 181 12.60 5.43 7.56
CA ALA A 181 11.29 4.79 7.57
C ALA A 181 11.30 3.43 6.88
N VAL A 182 11.93 3.33 5.69
CA VAL A 182 12.10 2.05 4.98
C VAL A 182 12.81 1.04 5.87
N PHE A 183 13.85 1.42 6.61
CA PHE A 183 14.52 0.48 7.51
C PHE A 183 13.66 0.13 8.74
N PHE A 184 13.26 1.12 9.53
CA PHE A 184 12.63 0.87 10.84
C PHE A 184 11.25 0.25 10.75
N ILE A 185 10.44 0.59 9.74
CA ILE A 185 9.12 -0.02 9.56
C ILE A 185 9.26 -1.51 9.25
N HIS A 186 10.19 -1.90 8.39
CA HIS A 186 10.33 -3.28 7.95
C HIS A 186 10.97 -4.16 9.03
N ILE A 187 12.03 -3.69 9.69
CA ILE A 187 12.69 -4.45 10.76
C ILE A 187 11.76 -4.63 11.97
N LEU A 188 11.02 -3.59 12.35
CA LEU A 188 10.10 -3.64 13.49
C LEU A 188 8.85 -4.48 13.20
N SER A 189 8.55 -4.73 11.92
CA SER A 189 7.46 -5.60 11.51
C SER A 189 7.84 -7.09 11.50
N LEU A 190 9.14 -7.43 11.45
CA LEU A 190 9.61 -8.82 11.37
C LEU A 190 9.08 -9.73 12.49
N PRO A 191 9.05 -9.32 13.77
CA PRO A 191 8.51 -10.15 14.85
C PRO A 191 7.06 -10.57 14.62
N GLY A 192 6.25 -9.74 13.95
CA GLY A 192 4.86 -10.07 13.64
C GLY A 192 4.70 -11.23 12.65
N PHE A 193 5.73 -11.57 11.87
CA PHE A 193 5.68 -12.74 10.98
C PHE A 193 5.77 -14.08 11.73
N LEU A 194 6.14 -14.08 13.02
CA LEU A 194 6.11 -15.28 13.87
C LEU A 194 4.70 -15.87 13.97
N PHE A 195 3.65 -15.04 13.91
CA PHE A 195 2.27 -15.51 13.88
C PHE A 195 1.92 -16.34 12.63
N PHE A 196 2.66 -16.13 11.53
CA PHE A 196 2.46 -16.82 10.25
C PHE A 196 3.53 -17.90 10.00
N TYR A 197 4.26 -18.33 11.04
CA TYR A 197 5.38 -19.25 10.91
C TYR A 197 5.01 -20.57 10.21
N ASN A 198 3.82 -21.11 10.49
CA ASN A 198 3.38 -22.38 9.88
C ASN A 198 3.23 -22.25 8.36
N ASP A 199 2.56 -21.20 7.90
CA ASP A 199 2.36 -20.93 6.46
C ASP A 199 3.72 -20.69 5.76
N ILE A 200 4.61 -19.93 6.41
CA ILE A 200 5.95 -19.65 5.92
C ILE A 200 6.75 -20.96 5.78
N ARG A 201 6.71 -21.82 6.80
CA ARG A 201 7.42 -23.11 6.79
C ARG A 201 6.91 -24.03 5.70
N GLN A 202 5.60 -24.12 5.51
CA GLN A 202 5.00 -24.94 4.45
C GLN A 202 5.40 -24.44 3.06
N ALA A 203 5.37 -23.13 2.84
CA ALA A 203 5.81 -22.53 1.59
C ALA A 203 7.30 -22.79 1.30
N ILE A 204 8.17 -22.75 2.33
CA ILE A 204 9.60 -23.07 2.19
C ILE A 204 9.81 -24.53 1.75
N ILE A 205 9.10 -25.46 2.39
CA ILE A 205 9.18 -26.89 2.02
C ILE A 205 8.77 -27.08 0.56
N TYR A 206 7.68 -26.43 0.13
CA TYR A 206 7.22 -26.47 -1.25
C TYR A 206 8.23 -25.87 -2.25
N PHE A 207 8.85 -24.74 -1.89
CA PHE A 207 9.85 -24.09 -2.74
C PHE A 207 11.10 -24.96 -2.91
N ASN A 208 11.51 -25.68 -1.87
CA ASN A 208 12.64 -26.60 -1.93
C ASN A 208 12.37 -27.83 -2.82
N SER A 209 11.11 -28.27 -2.93
CA SER A 209 10.71 -29.36 -3.83
C SER A 209 10.45 -28.91 -5.27
N SER A 210 10.56 -27.62 -5.58
CA SER A 210 10.25 -27.12 -6.93
C SER A 210 11.33 -27.48 -7.95
N ASP A 211 10.92 -27.54 -9.22
CA ASP A 211 11.81 -27.90 -10.31
C ASP A 211 13.01 -26.95 -10.41
N SER A 212 14.15 -27.53 -10.80
CA SER A 212 15.38 -26.80 -11.09
C SER A 212 15.15 -25.73 -12.14
N LEU A 213 15.79 -24.58 -11.95
CA LEU A 213 15.74 -23.43 -12.85
C LEU A 213 16.35 -23.77 -14.23
N PHE A 214 15.58 -23.51 -15.28
CA PHE A 214 16.05 -23.58 -16.66
C PHE A 214 16.12 -22.18 -17.25
N ILE A 215 17.34 -21.68 -17.53
CA ILE A 215 17.57 -20.37 -18.14
C ILE A 215 18.46 -20.57 -19.37
N PHE A 216 18.03 -20.07 -20.54
CA PHE A 216 18.77 -20.14 -21.80
C PHE A 216 19.29 -21.55 -22.15
N GLY A 217 18.51 -22.59 -21.84
CA GLY A 217 18.88 -23.99 -22.09
C GLY A 217 19.86 -24.61 -21.08
N LEU A 218 20.33 -23.85 -20.08
CA LEU A 218 21.17 -24.34 -18.99
C LEU A 218 20.33 -24.65 -17.76
N ARG A 219 20.54 -25.84 -17.18
CA ARG A 219 19.90 -26.29 -15.94
C ARG A 219 20.75 -25.88 -14.75
N PHE A 220 20.20 -24.99 -13.92
CA PHE A 220 20.85 -24.60 -12.66
C PHE A 220 20.27 -25.43 -11.50
N PRO A 221 21.09 -25.89 -10.54
CA PRO A 221 20.65 -26.68 -9.39
C PRO A 221 19.95 -25.82 -8.31
N ILE A 222 19.27 -24.75 -8.72
CA ILE A 222 18.53 -23.84 -7.84
C ILE A 222 17.04 -24.03 -8.14
N PRO A 223 16.17 -24.23 -7.15
CA PRO A 223 14.74 -24.36 -7.41
C PRO A 223 14.17 -23.06 -8.01
N SER A 224 13.39 -23.19 -9.06
CA SER A 224 12.90 -22.07 -9.88
C SER A 224 12.07 -21.06 -9.07
N LEU A 225 11.30 -21.51 -8.08
CA LEU A 225 10.48 -20.62 -7.24
C LEU A 225 11.31 -19.66 -6.39
N TRP A 226 12.48 -20.09 -5.89
CA TRP A 226 13.40 -19.21 -5.15
C TRP A 226 13.92 -18.07 -6.03
N PHE A 227 14.18 -18.34 -7.31
CA PHE A 227 14.63 -17.32 -8.25
C PHE A 227 13.54 -16.26 -8.49
N TYR A 228 12.29 -16.68 -8.75
CA TYR A 228 11.17 -15.74 -8.90
C TYR A 228 10.89 -14.95 -7.62
N MET A 229 11.11 -15.55 -6.45
CA MET A 229 11.01 -14.86 -5.16
C MET A 229 12.08 -13.78 -4.99
N ILE A 230 13.32 -14.03 -5.41
CA ILE A 230 14.39 -13.02 -5.39
C ILE A 230 14.05 -11.86 -6.33
N LEU A 231 13.60 -12.15 -7.55
CA LEU A 231 13.14 -11.12 -8.49
C LEU A 231 11.99 -10.30 -7.91
N ASN A 232 11.07 -10.96 -7.19
CA ASN A 232 10.00 -10.27 -6.48
C ASN A 232 10.55 -9.35 -5.39
N CYS A 233 11.47 -9.82 -4.55
CA CYS A 233 12.09 -9.03 -3.47
C CYS A 233 12.80 -7.78 -4.02
N ILE A 234 13.53 -7.90 -5.12
CA ILE A 234 14.19 -6.77 -5.80
C ILE A 234 13.15 -5.78 -6.32
N SER A 235 12.15 -6.27 -7.06
CA SER A 235 11.07 -5.44 -7.62
C SER A 235 10.31 -4.69 -6.52
N GLN A 236 10.00 -5.39 -5.44
CA GLN A 236 9.28 -4.87 -4.29
C GLN A 236 10.12 -3.86 -3.50
N TRP A 237 11.43 -4.07 -3.37
CA TRP A 237 12.34 -3.10 -2.79
C TRP A 237 12.40 -1.79 -3.60
N ILE A 238 12.48 -1.88 -4.94
CA ILE A 238 12.42 -0.71 -5.82
C ILE A 238 11.08 0.03 -5.61
N CYS A 239 9.97 -0.71 -5.63
CA CYS A 239 8.62 -0.16 -5.40
C CYS A 239 8.54 0.57 -4.05
N ILE A 240 8.85 -0.11 -2.94
CA ILE A 240 8.73 0.42 -1.57
C ILE A 240 9.63 1.64 -1.34
N THR A 241 10.90 1.58 -1.77
CA THR A 241 11.85 2.68 -1.58
C THR A 241 11.35 3.95 -2.27
N ASN A 242 10.83 3.82 -3.49
CA ASN A 242 10.29 4.96 -4.23
C ASN A 242 8.96 5.46 -3.66
N VAL A 243 8.11 4.58 -3.09
CA VAL A 243 6.90 5.02 -2.37
C VAL A 243 7.27 5.89 -1.17
N HIS A 244 8.19 5.45 -0.31
CA HIS A 244 8.62 6.25 0.85
C HIS A 244 9.31 7.54 0.43
N LYS A 245 10.04 7.54 -0.70
CA LYS A 245 10.61 8.78 -1.25
C LYS A 245 9.53 9.72 -1.79
N LEU A 246 8.48 9.19 -2.40
CA LEU A 246 7.37 9.98 -2.91
C LEU A 246 6.57 10.62 -1.76
N VAL A 247 6.38 9.90 -0.64
CA VAL A 247 5.77 10.43 0.59
C VAL A 247 6.56 11.61 1.17
N SER A 248 7.90 11.61 1.08
CA SER A 248 8.69 12.71 1.64
C SER A 248 8.73 13.97 0.77
N VAL A 249 8.21 13.91 -0.47
CA VAL A 249 8.26 15.03 -1.43
C VAL A 249 6.89 15.42 -2.00
N THR A 250 5.82 14.69 -1.68
CA THR A 250 4.45 14.94 -2.12
C THR A 250 3.45 14.60 -1.02
N THR A 251 2.19 14.97 -1.20
CA THR A 251 1.13 14.69 -0.25
C THR A 251 0.69 13.21 -0.30
N SER A 252 0.13 12.72 0.80
CA SER A 252 -0.46 11.37 0.93
C SER A 252 -1.55 11.11 -0.11
N LEU A 253 -2.26 12.16 -0.55
CA LEU A 253 -3.23 12.10 -1.64
C LEU A 253 -2.55 11.78 -2.98
N ASN A 254 -1.47 12.48 -3.33
CA ASN A 254 -0.71 12.23 -4.56
C ASN A 254 -0.09 10.83 -4.56
N VAL A 255 0.44 10.39 -3.41
CA VAL A 255 0.92 9.02 -3.23
C VAL A 255 -0.20 8.02 -3.47
N ALA A 256 -1.37 8.20 -2.86
CA ALA A 256 -2.50 7.31 -3.04
C ALA A 256 -2.97 7.23 -4.52
N MET A 257 -2.85 8.33 -5.27
CA MET A 257 -3.18 8.33 -6.71
C MET A 257 -2.19 7.53 -7.53
N VAL A 258 -0.90 7.74 -7.31
CA VAL A 258 0.15 6.96 -7.98
C VAL A 258 0.02 5.47 -7.65
N LEU A 259 -0.30 5.12 -6.40
CA LEU A 259 -0.55 3.74 -5.99
C LEU A 259 -1.80 3.13 -6.62
N THR A 260 -2.80 3.95 -6.97
CA THR A 260 -4.01 3.51 -7.66
C THR A 260 -3.73 3.29 -9.14
N LEU A 261 -3.02 4.22 -9.79
CA LEU A 261 -2.52 4.05 -11.16
C LEU A 261 -1.67 2.78 -11.31
N ARG A 262 -0.82 2.50 -10.32
CA ARG A 262 -0.07 1.24 -10.21
C ARG A 262 -0.99 0.01 -10.24
N LYS A 263 -1.97 -0.08 -9.32
CA LYS A 263 -2.89 -1.23 -9.24
C LYS A 263 -3.58 -1.47 -10.58
N PHE A 264 -3.91 -0.36 -11.24
CA PHE A 264 -4.53 -0.38 -12.55
C PHE A 264 -3.61 -0.94 -13.65
N LEU A 265 -2.36 -0.46 -13.75
CA LEU A 265 -1.38 -1.00 -14.70
C LEU A 265 -1.04 -2.48 -14.44
N SER A 266 -0.91 -2.86 -13.17
CA SER A 266 -0.72 -4.25 -12.74
C SER A 266 -1.86 -5.15 -13.24
N MET A 267 -3.11 -4.68 -13.18
CA MET A 267 -4.27 -5.42 -13.68
C MET A 267 -4.20 -5.62 -15.21
N ILE A 268 -3.88 -4.57 -15.98
CA ILE A 268 -3.72 -4.69 -17.45
C ILE A 268 -2.67 -5.75 -17.78
N LEU A 269 -1.51 -5.70 -17.13
CA LEU A 269 -0.44 -6.64 -17.41
C LEU A 269 -0.81 -8.07 -17.03
N SER A 270 -1.56 -8.27 -15.94
CA SER A 270 -2.11 -9.58 -15.60
C SER A 270 -3.01 -10.12 -16.73
N ILE A 271 -3.87 -9.27 -17.30
CA ILE A 271 -4.75 -9.65 -18.43
C ILE A 271 -3.93 -9.98 -19.69
N VAL A 272 -3.00 -9.11 -20.08
CA VAL A 272 -2.25 -9.22 -21.34
C VAL A 272 -1.24 -10.38 -21.30
N LEU A 273 -0.46 -10.49 -20.22
CA LEU A 273 0.63 -11.49 -20.14
C LEU A 273 0.11 -12.88 -19.77
N PHE A 274 -0.95 -12.97 -18.96
CA PHE A 274 -1.43 -14.26 -18.44
C PHE A 274 -2.75 -14.72 -19.07
N LYS A 275 -3.25 -13.98 -20.08
CA LYS A 275 -4.48 -14.27 -20.84
C LYS A 275 -5.72 -14.47 -19.94
N ASN A 276 -5.79 -13.72 -18.84
CA ASN A 276 -6.95 -13.74 -17.95
C ASN A 276 -8.18 -13.15 -18.66
N SER A 277 -9.37 -13.69 -18.38
CA SER A 277 -10.61 -13.32 -19.07
C SER A 277 -10.94 -11.83 -18.91
N PHE A 278 -11.04 -11.11 -20.04
CA PHE A 278 -11.33 -9.68 -20.06
C PHE A 278 -12.79 -9.42 -20.40
N THR A 279 -13.50 -8.71 -19.53
CA THR A 279 -14.89 -8.31 -19.72
C THR A 279 -14.98 -6.82 -20.06
N VAL A 280 -16.05 -6.43 -20.76
CA VAL A 280 -16.33 -5.02 -21.10
C VAL A 280 -16.43 -4.13 -19.85
N ILE A 281 -16.85 -4.69 -18.72
CA ILE A 281 -16.93 -4.01 -17.42
C ILE A 281 -15.54 -3.55 -16.94
N HIS A 282 -14.48 -4.35 -17.16
CA HIS A 282 -13.11 -3.95 -16.84
C HIS A 282 -12.63 -2.79 -17.73
N CYS A 283 -13.06 -2.74 -18.99
CA CYS A 283 -12.75 -1.65 -19.93
C CYS A 283 -13.42 -0.32 -19.52
N VAL A 284 -14.69 -0.37 -19.12
CA VAL A 284 -15.39 0.83 -18.63
C VAL A 284 -14.79 1.32 -17.32
N GLY A 285 -14.49 0.41 -16.38
CA GLY A 285 -13.80 0.75 -15.14
C GLY A 285 -12.44 1.40 -15.38
N TYR A 286 -11.69 0.94 -16.39
CA TYR A 286 -10.44 1.58 -16.83
C TYR A 286 -10.64 3.03 -17.24
N LEU A 287 -11.59 3.29 -18.15
CA LEU A 287 -11.81 4.62 -18.69
C LEU A 287 -12.12 5.63 -17.57
N PHE A 288 -12.95 5.22 -16.59
CA PHE A 288 -13.28 6.04 -15.43
C PHE A 288 -12.08 6.35 -14.53
N VAL A 289 -11.23 5.35 -14.22
CA VAL A 289 -10.04 5.56 -13.38
C VAL A 289 -9.03 6.46 -14.07
N LEU A 290 -8.82 6.28 -15.39
CA LEU A 290 -7.91 7.10 -16.18
C LEU A 290 -8.40 8.55 -16.25
N LEU A 291 -9.67 8.76 -16.59
CA LEU A 291 -10.28 10.09 -16.65
C LEU A 291 -10.28 10.78 -15.30
N GLY A 292 -10.61 10.06 -14.22
CA GLY A 292 -10.56 10.60 -12.86
C GLY A 292 -9.15 11.02 -12.44
N THR A 293 -8.14 10.21 -12.78
CA THR A 293 -6.73 10.53 -12.48
C THR A 293 -6.25 11.76 -13.25
N ILE A 294 -6.54 11.83 -14.56
CA ILE A 294 -6.19 12.96 -15.43
C ILE A 294 -6.90 14.24 -14.99
N ALA A 295 -8.19 14.17 -14.68
CA ALA A 295 -8.96 15.31 -14.21
C ALA A 295 -8.38 15.86 -12.89
N PHE A 296 -8.01 14.98 -11.96
CA PHE A 296 -7.40 15.40 -10.71
C PHE A 296 -6.02 16.04 -10.89
N THR A 297 -5.10 15.40 -11.61
CA THR A 297 -3.76 16.00 -11.85
C THR A 297 -3.87 17.33 -12.58
N SER A 298 -4.82 17.45 -13.51
CA SER A 298 -5.11 18.72 -14.21
C SER A 298 -5.64 19.80 -13.26
N CYS A 299 -6.50 19.45 -12.31
CA CYS A 299 -7.01 20.38 -11.29
C CYS A 299 -5.95 20.80 -10.27
N ASP A 300 -5.14 19.87 -9.76
CA ASP A 300 -4.05 20.15 -8.80
C ASP A 300 -2.97 21.06 -9.44
N PHE A 301 -2.64 20.82 -10.72
CA PHE A 301 -1.75 21.71 -11.47
C PHE A 301 -2.34 23.11 -11.66
N LYS A 302 -3.64 23.21 -11.98
CA LYS A 302 -4.32 24.51 -12.10
C LYS A 302 -4.29 25.29 -10.79
N PHE A 303 -4.54 24.63 -9.66
CA PHE A 303 -4.56 25.28 -8.34
C PHE A 303 -3.18 25.83 -7.94
N LYS A 304 -2.10 25.08 -8.19
CA LYS A 304 -0.72 25.55 -7.98
C LYS A 304 -0.30 26.68 -8.92
N PHE A 305 -0.79 26.69 -10.17
CA PHE A 305 -0.53 27.79 -11.10
C PHE A 305 -1.26 29.08 -10.73
N THR A 306 -2.49 28.99 -10.22
CA THR A 306 -3.25 30.17 -9.78
C THR A 306 -2.63 30.80 -8.53
N GLN A 307 -2.11 30.00 -7.59
CA GLN A 307 -1.40 30.52 -6.42
C GLN A 307 -0.08 31.24 -6.77
N LYS A 308 0.63 30.78 -7.81
CA LYS A 308 1.89 31.37 -8.26
C LYS A 308 1.71 32.62 -9.15
N LYS A 309 0.49 32.91 -9.59
CA LYS A 309 0.15 34.12 -10.36
C LYS A 309 -0.34 35.28 -9.49
N ASN A 310 -0.63 35.00 -8.21
CA ASN A 310 -1.14 35.94 -7.22
C ASN A 310 -0.09 36.26 -6.11
N VAL A 311 1.17 35.93 -6.35
CA VAL A 311 2.35 36.40 -5.60
C VAL A 311 3.29 37.03 -6.62
#